data_AF-A0A535QES4-F1
#
_entry.id   AF-A0A535QES4-F1
#
_cell.length_a   1.000
_cell.length_b   1.000
_cell.length_c   1.000
_cell.angle_alpha   90.00
_cell.angle_beta   90.00
_cell.angle_gamma   90.00
#
_symmetry.space_group_name_H-M   'P 1'
#
loop_
_entity.id
_entity.type
_entity.pdbx_description
1 polymer ?
#
loop_
_entity_poly.entity_id
_entity_poly.type
_entity_poly.pdbx_seq_one_letter_code
_entity_poly.pdbx_strand_id
1 'polypeptide(L)'
;MRSVTCASGSSTCPPYVVFVLATTEPHKIPLTVASRCQRFDFRRIETGAIAQRLAMIVQGEGVKVDPQSLALLARLARGSMRDGITLVDQLISQAGDELTIQRTHELLGLADPETLVRLLGYVVDGDGARTLAELQRFYDAGGDVRQLVRALLGAIREAALLSVGYQDAEALGGAASAGLEKIGRAAGRNALLGLWRSLMEMEPELRKGADARLLLEVTLLSSMIQPIPVTVPPKPASEQAAGERLIEPAMDAEPAVSGSDARWEVLKQKLPKPVASLLTDARLTAVRDGLIRIEFRYPAHADLMGGARNRETLLSAVHEVFGPDARVELVAEAKTAPAGAPAAPRPAPSIADDPLVKEAMNRFDATNVRVTPRGRA
;
A
#
# COMPACT_ATOMS: atom_id res chain seq x y z
N MET A 1 -36.65 -10.39 -33.11
CA MET A 1 -37.37 -9.26 -33.71
C MET A 1 -38.70 -9.07 -32.97
N ARG A 2 -38.76 -8.10 -32.05
CA ARG A 2 -40.01 -7.51 -31.57
C ARG A 2 -39.74 -6.00 -31.45
N SER A 3 -40.40 -5.21 -32.30
CA SER A 3 -40.30 -3.76 -32.34
C SER A 3 -40.94 -3.17 -31.09
N VAL A 4 -40.20 -2.33 -30.36
CA VAL A 4 -40.75 -1.56 -29.25
C VAL A 4 -41.25 -0.23 -29.81
N THR A 5 -42.57 -0.05 -29.84
CA THR A 5 -43.25 1.20 -30.20
C THR A 5 -43.18 2.15 -29.00
N CYS A 6 -42.53 3.30 -29.16
CA CYS A 6 -42.48 4.35 -28.12
C CYS A 6 -43.87 4.98 -27.92
N ALA A 7 -44.37 4.94 -26.68
CA ALA A 7 -45.51 5.74 -26.25
C ALA A 7 -45.09 7.19 -25.94
N SER A 8 -45.66 8.11 -26.73
CA SER A 8 -45.98 9.53 -26.45
C SER A 8 -45.08 10.37 -25.52
N GLY A 9 -44.44 11.40 -26.11
CA GLY A 9 -43.94 12.57 -25.37
C GLY A 9 -42.55 13.06 -25.82
N SER A 10 -42.50 13.78 -26.94
CA SER A 10 -41.42 14.69 -27.40
C SER A 10 -39.95 14.23 -27.21
N SER A 11 -39.49 13.31 -28.07
CA SER A 11 -38.09 13.12 -28.52
C SER A 11 -37.98 11.69 -29.09
N THR A 12 -38.68 11.42 -30.18
CA THR A 12 -38.60 10.11 -30.85
C THR A 12 -37.28 10.02 -31.60
N CYS A 13 -36.38 9.17 -31.12
CA CYS A 13 -35.16 8.82 -31.85
C CYS A 13 -35.55 8.32 -33.25
N PRO A 14 -34.84 8.74 -34.32
CA PRO A 14 -35.16 8.28 -35.67
C PRO A 14 -35.10 6.75 -35.78
N PRO A 15 -35.93 6.12 -36.63
CA PRO A 15 -36.05 4.66 -36.69
C PRO A 15 -34.77 3.95 -37.16
N TYR A 16 -33.83 4.69 -37.75
CA TYR A 16 -32.53 4.19 -38.21
C TYR A 16 -31.41 4.35 -37.15
N VAL A 17 -31.69 4.94 -35.98
CA VAL A 17 -30.69 5.14 -34.93
C VAL A 17 -30.89 4.13 -33.80
N VAL A 18 -29.82 3.40 -33.48
CA VAL A 18 -29.78 2.47 -32.34
C VAL A 18 -28.83 3.03 -31.28
N PHE A 19 -29.32 3.18 -30.05
CA PHE A 19 -28.50 3.60 -28.91
C PHE A 19 -28.03 2.38 -28.13
N VAL A 20 -26.71 2.28 -27.93
CA VAL A 20 -26.09 1.28 -27.07
C VAL A 20 -25.38 2.02 -25.93
N LEU A 21 -25.85 1.80 -24.71
CA LEU A 21 -25.30 2.39 -23.49
C LEU A 21 -24.58 1.31 -22.69
N ALA A 22 -23.34 1.56 -22.27
CA ALA A 22 -22.55 0.67 -21.44
C ALA A 22 -22.08 1.41 -20.18
N THR A 23 -22.28 0.80 -18.99
CA THR A 23 -21.82 1.36 -17.71
C THR A 23 -21.41 0.23 -16.76
N THR A 24 -20.43 0.50 -15.90
CA THR A 24 -20.08 -0.36 -14.76
C THR A 24 -20.88 -0.04 -13.51
N GLU A 25 -21.63 1.08 -13.51
CA GLU A 25 -22.38 1.59 -12.37
C GLU A 25 -23.85 1.86 -12.77
N PRO A 26 -24.68 0.81 -12.95
CA PRO A 26 -26.05 0.96 -13.44
C PRO A 26 -26.95 1.78 -12.52
N HIS A 27 -26.63 1.83 -11.22
CA HIS A 27 -27.37 2.62 -10.22
C HIS A 27 -27.17 4.13 -10.38
N LYS A 28 -26.14 4.57 -11.10
CA LYS A 28 -25.92 6.00 -11.41
C LYS A 28 -26.73 6.47 -12.62
N ILE A 29 -27.32 5.55 -13.39
CA ILE A 29 -28.16 5.91 -14.53
C ILE A 29 -29.51 6.41 -14.00
N PRO A 30 -29.97 7.60 -14.41
CA PRO A 30 -31.30 8.09 -14.05
C PRO A 30 -32.40 7.10 -14.45
N LEU A 31 -33.39 6.91 -13.56
CA LEU A 31 -34.50 5.99 -13.81
C LEU A 31 -35.29 6.33 -15.10
N THR A 32 -35.29 7.60 -15.50
CA THR A 32 -35.91 8.10 -16.73
C THR A 32 -35.24 7.57 -18.01
N VAL A 33 -33.93 7.30 -17.97
CA VAL A 33 -33.19 6.68 -19.08
C VAL A 33 -33.30 5.16 -18.98
N ALA A 34 -33.09 4.61 -17.79
CA ALA A 34 -33.13 3.16 -17.56
C ALA A 34 -34.49 2.54 -17.92
N SER A 35 -35.60 3.24 -17.67
CA SER A 35 -36.95 2.77 -18.02
C SER A 35 -37.24 2.73 -19.53
N ARG A 36 -36.41 3.41 -20.33
CA ARG A 36 -36.54 3.47 -21.81
C ARG A 36 -35.54 2.57 -22.55
N CYS A 37 -34.69 1.85 -21.82
CA CYS A 37 -33.66 0.98 -22.40
C CYS A 37 -33.93 -0.48 -22.07
N GLN A 38 -33.60 -1.38 -23.00
CA GLN A 38 -33.49 -2.80 -22.68
C GLN A 38 -32.17 -3.05 -21.96
N ARG A 39 -32.26 -3.54 -20.72
CA ARG A 39 -31.09 -3.83 -19.88
C ARG A 39 -30.57 -5.23 -20.14
N PHE A 40 -29.26 -5.34 -20.37
CA PHE A 40 -28.53 -6.59 -20.41
C PHE A 40 -27.41 -6.53 -19.37
N ASP A 41 -27.46 -7.44 -18.40
CA ASP A 41 -26.43 -7.55 -17.37
C ASP A 41 -25.39 -8.61 -17.77
N PHE A 42 -24.16 -8.16 -17.99
CA PHE A 42 -23.04 -9.07 -18.22
C PHE A 42 -22.49 -9.55 -16.89
N ARG A 43 -22.39 -10.87 -16.73
CA ARG A 43 -21.70 -11.51 -15.60
C ARG A 43 -20.23 -11.72 -15.93
N ARG A 44 -19.42 -11.92 -14.90
CA ARG A 44 -18.03 -12.36 -15.07
C ARG A 44 -18.01 -13.69 -15.83
N ILE A 45 -17.04 -13.83 -16.73
CA ILE A 45 -16.88 -15.04 -17.52
C ILE A 45 -16.23 -16.11 -16.63
N GLU A 46 -16.76 -17.32 -16.68
CA GLU A 46 -16.18 -18.48 -15.99
C GLU A 46 -14.72 -18.71 -16.43
N THR A 47 -13.83 -19.02 -15.48
CA THR A 47 -12.40 -19.20 -15.73
C THR A 47 -12.13 -20.24 -16.82
N GLY A 48 -12.85 -21.36 -16.83
CA GLY A 48 -12.73 -22.39 -17.86
C GLY A 48 -13.13 -21.90 -19.26
N ALA A 49 -14.15 -21.05 -19.36
CA ALA A 49 -14.58 -20.46 -20.62
C ALA A 49 -13.55 -19.44 -21.15
N ILE A 50 -12.88 -18.71 -20.26
CA ILE A 50 -11.75 -17.85 -20.64
C ILE A 50 -10.61 -18.71 -21.19
N ALA A 51 -10.19 -19.75 -20.48
CA ALA A 51 -9.10 -20.62 -20.92
C ALA A 51 -9.37 -21.22 -22.31
N GLN A 52 -10.59 -21.72 -22.56
CA GLN A 52 -11.00 -22.23 -23.87
C GLN A 52 -10.95 -21.15 -24.96
N ARG A 53 -11.39 -19.92 -24.64
CA ARG A 53 -11.35 -18.83 -25.61
C ARG A 53 -9.94 -18.39 -25.94
N LEU A 54 -9.06 -18.30 -24.94
CA LEU A 54 -7.65 -18.02 -25.15
C LEU A 54 -6.98 -19.11 -25.98
N ALA A 55 -7.30 -20.40 -25.73
CA ALA A 55 -6.81 -21.53 -26.52
C ALA A 55 -7.16 -21.38 -28.02
N MET A 56 -8.41 -21.01 -28.32
CA MET A 56 -8.85 -20.77 -29.70
C MET A 56 -8.10 -19.59 -30.36
N ILE A 57 -7.82 -18.53 -29.60
CA ILE A 57 -7.10 -17.35 -30.11
C ILE A 57 -5.66 -17.73 -30.46
N VAL A 58 -4.92 -18.33 -29.52
CA VAL A 58 -3.51 -18.69 -29.75
C VAL A 58 -3.34 -19.74 -30.84
N GLN A 59 -4.29 -20.67 -30.99
CA GLN A 59 -4.32 -21.60 -32.12
C GLN A 59 -4.51 -20.89 -33.47
N GLY A 60 -5.35 -19.85 -33.51
CA GLY A 60 -5.55 -19.02 -34.71
C GLY A 60 -4.31 -18.23 -35.12
N GLU A 61 -3.51 -17.80 -34.14
CA GLU A 61 -2.25 -17.08 -34.33
C GLU A 61 -1.04 -18.02 -34.58
N GLY A 62 -1.24 -19.34 -34.51
CA GLY A 62 -0.18 -20.32 -34.75
C GLY A 62 0.82 -20.51 -33.60
N VAL A 63 0.49 -20.02 -32.40
CA VAL A 63 1.36 -20.09 -31.22
C VAL A 63 1.04 -21.32 -30.38
N LYS A 64 2.08 -22.06 -29.96
CA LYS A 64 1.94 -23.21 -29.08
C LYS A 64 1.94 -22.76 -27.63
N VAL A 65 0.83 -22.95 -26.93
CA VAL A 65 0.72 -22.64 -25.50
C VAL A 65 0.27 -23.88 -24.75
N ASP A 66 0.95 -24.23 -23.66
CA ASP A 66 0.56 -25.37 -22.86
C ASP A 66 -0.77 -25.13 -22.09
N PRO A 67 -1.54 -26.18 -21.78
CA PRO A 67 -2.82 -26.02 -21.09
C PRO A 67 -2.73 -25.40 -19.69
N GLN A 68 -1.61 -25.58 -18.98
CA GLN A 68 -1.43 -25.03 -17.64
C GLN A 68 -1.22 -23.52 -17.68
N SER A 69 -0.46 -23.03 -18.67
CA SER A 69 -0.32 -21.59 -18.96
C SER A 69 -1.66 -20.94 -19.27
N LEU A 70 -2.48 -21.56 -20.13
CA LEU A 70 -3.81 -21.04 -20.45
C LEU A 70 -4.73 -20.97 -19.23
N ALA A 71 -4.68 -22.00 -18.36
CA ALA A 71 -5.42 -22.01 -17.10
C ALA A 71 -4.94 -20.91 -16.14
N LEU A 72 -3.63 -20.69 -16.03
CA LEU A 72 -3.05 -19.61 -15.23
C LEU A 72 -3.49 -18.24 -15.74
N LEU A 73 -3.38 -17.98 -17.05
CA LEU A 73 -3.79 -16.71 -17.65
C LEU A 73 -5.28 -16.43 -17.48
N ALA A 74 -6.12 -17.46 -17.61
CA ALA A 74 -7.54 -17.36 -17.34
C ALA A 74 -7.85 -16.97 -15.89
N ARG A 75 -7.13 -17.52 -14.91
CA ARG A 75 -7.26 -17.15 -13.49
C ARG A 75 -6.84 -15.70 -13.25
N LEU A 76 -5.73 -15.27 -13.87
CA LEU A 76 -5.24 -13.90 -13.76
C LEU A 76 -6.19 -12.88 -14.39
N ALA A 77 -6.94 -13.29 -15.41
CA ALA A 77 -7.95 -12.46 -16.07
C ALA A 77 -9.20 -12.18 -15.20
N ARG A 78 -9.44 -12.95 -14.12
CA ARG A 78 -10.51 -12.69 -13.12
C ARG A 78 -11.91 -12.41 -13.68
N GLY A 79 -12.27 -13.08 -14.77
CA GLY A 79 -13.57 -12.91 -15.43
C GLY A 79 -13.61 -11.87 -16.56
N SER A 80 -12.48 -11.22 -16.87
CA SER A 80 -12.33 -10.21 -17.94
C SER A 80 -11.61 -10.81 -19.15
N MET A 81 -12.35 -11.07 -20.24
CA MET A 81 -11.73 -11.57 -21.48
C MET A 81 -10.67 -10.61 -22.03
N ARG A 82 -10.89 -9.30 -21.87
CA ARG A 82 -9.96 -8.27 -22.33
C ARG A 82 -8.60 -8.40 -21.64
N ASP A 83 -8.61 -8.57 -20.33
CA ASP A 83 -7.37 -8.69 -19.55
C ASP A 83 -6.66 -10.00 -19.87
N GLY A 84 -7.41 -11.10 -20.08
CA GLY A 84 -6.84 -12.37 -20.53
C GLY A 84 -6.13 -12.28 -21.88
N ILE A 85 -6.77 -11.63 -22.87
CA ILE A 85 -6.16 -11.40 -24.19
C ILE A 85 -4.92 -10.51 -24.07
N THR A 86 -5.01 -9.42 -23.29
CA THR A 86 -3.88 -8.51 -23.06
C THR A 86 -2.66 -9.24 -22.48
N LEU A 87 -2.89 -10.16 -21.52
CA LEU A 87 -1.82 -10.96 -20.93
C LEU A 87 -1.20 -11.93 -21.95
N VAL A 88 -2.04 -12.59 -22.77
CA VAL A 88 -1.57 -13.49 -23.84
C VAL A 88 -0.73 -12.71 -24.84
N ASP A 89 -1.22 -11.59 -25.35
CA ASP A 89 -0.51 -10.76 -26.33
C ASP A 89 0.85 -10.29 -25.79
N GLN A 90 0.89 -9.86 -24.53
CA GLN A 90 2.13 -9.47 -23.85
C GLN A 90 3.13 -10.63 -23.82
N LEU A 91 2.69 -11.85 -23.51
CA LEU A 91 3.57 -13.01 -23.40
C LEU A 91 4.05 -13.52 -24.75
N ILE A 92 3.17 -13.59 -25.74
CA ILE A 92 3.53 -14.02 -27.10
C ILE A 92 4.59 -13.08 -27.69
N SER A 93 4.46 -11.76 -27.46
CA SER A 93 5.43 -10.78 -27.94
C SER A 93 6.85 -10.97 -27.38
N GLN A 94 7.01 -11.67 -26.25
CA GLN A 94 8.29 -11.88 -25.55
C GLN A 94 8.80 -13.33 -25.62
N ALA A 95 7.91 -14.31 -25.73
CA ALA A 95 8.23 -15.74 -25.75
C ALA A 95 8.47 -16.29 -27.16
N GLY A 96 7.93 -15.66 -28.20
CA GLY A 96 7.94 -16.18 -29.57
C GLY A 96 6.85 -17.22 -29.80
N ASP A 97 7.19 -18.33 -30.45
CA ASP A 97 6.21 -19.30 -30.97
C ASP A 97 5.75 -20.37 -29.95
N GLU A 98 6.41 -20.46 -28.80
CA GLU A 98 6.09 -21.45 -27.76
C GLU A 98 6.09 -20.82 -26.36
N LEU A 99 5.01 -21.05 -25.61
CA LEU A 99 4.82 -20.57 -24.25
C LEU A 99 4.56 -21.76 -23.31
N THR A 100 5.53 -22.01 -22.43
CA THR A 100 5.46 -23.02 -21.36
C THR A 100 5.08 -22.39 -20.02
N ILE A 101 4.61 -23.20 -19.06
CA ILE A 101 4.21 -22.71 -17.73
C ILE A 101 5.37 -22.03 -16.99
N GLN A 102 6.58 -22.59 -17.06
CA GLN A 102 7.77 -21.98 -16.48
C GLN A 102 8.04 -20.62 -17.11
N ARG A 103 7.96 -20.53 -18.45
CA ARG A 103 8.18 -19.26 -19.16
C ARG A 103 7.10 -18.23 -18.84
N THR A 104 5.85 -18.65 -18.69
CA THR A 104 4.74 -17.79 -18.26
C THR A 104 5.00 -17.21 -16.87
N HIS A 105 5.48 -18.01 -15.92
CA HIS A 105 5.85 -17.54 -14.58
C HIS A 105 6.98 -16.51 -14.61
N GLU A 106 8.05 -16.80 -15.36
CA GLU A 106 9.19 -15.88 -15.52
C GLU A 106 8.76 -14.52 -16.12
N LEU A 107 8.04 -14.55 -17.25
CA LEU A 107 7.67 -13.34 -17.97
C LEU A 107 6.64 -12.48 -17.21
N LEU A 108 5.78 -13.09 -16.41
CA LEU A 108 4.83 -12.38 -15.56
C LEU A 108 5.43 -11.99 -14.19
N GLY A 109 6.67 -12.40 -13.89
CA GLY A 109 7.31 -12.18 -12.60
C GLY A 109 6.53 -12.83 -11.45
N LEU A 110 5.90 -13.98 -11.71
CA LEU A 110 5.08 -14.70 -10.73
C LEU A 110 5.90 -15.74 -10.00
N ALA A 111 5.75 -15.80 -8.68
CA ALA A 111 6.30 -16.90 -7.91
C ALA A 111 5.61 -18.21 -8.32
N ASP A 112 6.41 -19.24 -8.55
CA ASP A 112 5.89 -20.59 -8.73
C ASP A 112 5.24 -21.10 -7.43
N PRO A 113 4.30 -22.07 -7.51
CA PRO A 113 3.61 -22.58 -6.33
C PRO A 113 4.54 -23.13 -5.25
N GLU A 114 5.68 -23.72 -5.61
CA GLU A 114 6.61 -24.29 -4.64
C GLU A 114 7.33 -23.19 -3.86
N THR A 115 7.72 -22.09 -4.52
CA THR A 115 8.26 -20.90 -3.87
C THR A 115 7.29 -20.31 -2.86
N LEU A 116 5.98 -20.26 -3.18
CA LEU A 116 4.97 -19.80 -2.23
C LEU A 116 4.86 -20.70 -1.01
N VAL A 117 4.90 -22.02 -1.20
CA VAL A 117 4.87 -23.01 -0.10
C VAL A 117 6.11 -22.89 0.77
N ARG A 118 7.31 -22.78 0.18
CA ARG A 118 8.56 -22.60 0.93
C ARG A 118 8.54 -21.31 1.74
N LEU A 119 8.19 -20.19 1.11
CA LEU A 119 8.17 -18.88 1.76
C LEU A 119 7.18 -18.87 2.93
N LEU A 120 5.96 -19.37 2.72
CA LEU A 120 4.96 -19.45 3.78
C LEU A 120 5.40 -20.40 4.91
N GLY A 121 6.04 -21.52 4.57
CA GLY A 121 6.63 -22.45 5.54
C GLY A 121 7.67 -21.75 6.43
N TYR A 122 8.64 -21.05 5.84
CA TYR A 122 9.66 -20.33 6.61
C TYR A 122 9.07 -19.23 7.50
N VAL A 123 8.04 -18.52 7.02
CA VAL A 123 7.35 -17.50 7.82
C VAL A 123 6.62 -18.11 9.01
N VAL A 124 5.95 -19.26 8.81
CA VAL A 124 5.25 -19.97 9.89
C VAL A 124 6.22 -20.58 10.89
N ASP A 125 7.37 -21.08 10.43
CA ASP A 125 8.43 -21.60 11.28
C ASP A 125 9.22 -20.49 12.00
N GLY A 126 9.00 -19.22 11.62
CA GLY A 126 9.70 -18.06 12.16
C GLY A 126 11.16 -17.91 11.68
N ASP A 127 11.56 -18.60 10.61
CA ASP A 127 12.94 -18.57 10.09
C ASP A 127 13.16 -17.35 9.18
N GLY A 128 13.43 -16.19 9.79
CA GLY A 128 13.65 -14.94 9.08
C GLY A 128 14.83 -14.99 8.09
N ALA A 129 15.89 -15.74 8.38
CA ALA A 129 17.05 -15.84 7.49
C ALA A 129 16.68 -16.55 6.18
N ARG A 130 15.97 -17.68 6.27
CA ARG A 130 15.51 -18.40 5.06
C ARG A 130 14.41 -17.64 4.32
N THR A 131 13.52 -16.94 5.02
CA THR A 131 12.53 -16.07 4.38
C THR A 131 13.19 -14.98 3.53
N LEU A 132 14.15 -14.25 4.10
CA LEU A 132 14.85 -13.18 3.38
C LEU A 132 15.68 -13.72 2.21
N ALA A 133 16.35 -14.88 2.39
CA ALA A 133 17.08 -15.53 1.31
C ALA A 133 16.18 -15.93 0.13
N GLU A 134 14.97 -16.42 0.41
CA GLU A 134 14.01 -16.80 -0.63
C GLU A 134 13.40 -15.58 -1.33
N LEU A 135 13.12 -14.49 -0.59
CA LEU A 135 12.73 -13.21 -1.19
C LEU A 135 13.83 -12.65 -2.11
N GLN A 136 15.09 -12.70 -1.67
CA GLN A 136 16.21 -12.24 -2.48
C GLN A 136 16.30 -13.01 -3.80
N ARG A 137 16.17 -14.34 -3.76
CA ARG A 137 16.12 -15.17 -4.98
C ARG A 137 14.98 -14.77 -5.90
N PHE A 138 13.81 -14.50 -5.35
CA PHE A 138 12.65 -14.03 -6.12
C PHE A 138 12.92 -12.67 -6.77
N TYR A 139 13.58 -11.74 -6.07
CA TYR A 139 13.94 -10.44 -6.60
C TYR A 139 15.01 -10.51 -7.69
N ASP A 140 16.02 -11.36 -7.51
CA ASP A 140 17.10 -11.58 -8.47
C ASP A 140 16.57 -12.20 -9.77
N ALA A 141 15.49 -12.99 -9.68
CA ALA A 141 14.75 -13.50 -10.82
C ALA A 141 13.83 -12.46 -11.51
N GLY A 142 13.81 -11.20 -11.04
CA GLY A 142 12.97 -10.14 -11.61
C GLY A 142 11.49 -10.20 -11.20
N GLY A 143 11.17 -10.91 -10.11
CA GLY A 143 9.80 -11.08 -9.65
C GLY A 143 9.09 -9.77 -9.25
N ASP A 144 7.79 -9.69 -9.53
CA ASP A 144 6.95 -8.55 -9.15
C ASP A 144 6.44 -8.72 -7.71
N VAL A 145 6.81 -7.78 -6.83
CA VAL A 145 6.46 -7.81 -5.41
C VAL A 145 4.94 -7.74 -5.18
N ARG A 146 4.22 -6.96 -5.98
CA ARG A 146 2.75 -6.85 -5.85
C ARG A 146 2.07 -8.15 -6.26
N GLN A 147 2.59 -8.83 -7.26
CA GLN A 147 2.11 -10.16 -7.63
C GLN A 147 2.45 -11.19 -6.57
N LEU A 148 3.65 -11.14 -5.98
CA LEU A 148 4.02 -12.01 -4.86
C LEU A 148 3.08 -11.83 -3.66
N VAL A 149 2.79 -10.59 -3.26
CA VAL A 149 1.85 -10.30 -2.15
C VAL A 149 0.47 -10.89 -2.45
N ARG A 150 -0.04 -10.71 -3.68
CA ARG A 150 -1.34 -11.29 -4.08
C ARG A 150 -1.33 -12.82 -4.07
N ALA A 151 -0.24 -13.41 -4.55
CA ALA A 151 -0.07 -14.86 -4.56
C ALA A 151 0.02 -15.42 -3.14
N LEU A 152 0.69 -14.73 -2.22
CA LEU A 152 0.74 -15.08 -0.80
C LEU A 152 -0.63 -14.96 -0.14
N LEU A 153 -1.39 -13.89 -0.38
CA LEU A 153 -2.76 -13.77 0.11
C LEU A 153 -3.65 -14.93 -0.35
N GLY A 154 -3.48 -15.37 -1.61
CA GLY A 154 -4.16 -16.55 -2.16
C GLY A 154 -3.72 -17.84 -1.48
N ALA A 155 -2.42 -18.07 -1.33
CA ALA A 155 -1.86 -19.26 -0.69
C ALA A 155 -2.26 -19.36 0.79
N ILE A 156 -2.29 -18.24 1.52
CA ILE A 156 -2.75 -18.18 2.92
C ILE A 156 -4.24 -18.52 3.00
N ARG A 157 -5.07 -17.98 2.09
CA ARG A 157 -6.49 -18.33 2.02
C ARG A 157 -6.67 -19.82 1.77
N GLU A 158 -5.95 -20.38 0.80
CA GLU A 158 -6.02 -21.81 0.47
C GLU A 158 -5.57 -22.67 1.66
N ALA A 159 -4.45 -22.36 2.31
CA ALA A 159 -3.98 -23.04 3.52
C ALA A 159 -5.04 -22.99 4.64
N ALA A 160 -5.69 -21.84 4.83
CA ALA A 160 -6.75 -21.68 5.82
C ALA A 160 -8.00 -22.53 5.49
N LEU A 161 -8.42 -22.59 4.22
CA LEU A 161 -9.56 -23.43 3.79
C LEU A 161 -9.25 -24.92 3.90
N LEU A 162 -8.06 -25.35 3.48
CA LEU A 162 -7.63 -26.74 3.61
C LEU A 162 -7.49 -27.16 5.08
N SER A 163 -7.08 -26.24 5.97
CA SER A 163 -7.01 -26.53 7.42
C SER A 163 -8.36 -26.90 8.04
N VAL A 164 -9.47 -26.45 7.44
CA VAL A 164 -10.84 -26.79 7.87
C VAL A 164 -11.51 -27.86 7.00
N GLY A 165 -10.76 -28.47 6.08
CA GLY A 165 -11.25 -29.53 5.19
C GLY A 165 -12.10 -29.06 4.01
N TYR A 166 -12.07 -27.76 3.67
CA TYR A 166 -12.75 -27.25 2.49
C TYR A 166 -11.83 -27.26 1.26
N GLN A 167 -12.31 -27.88 0.18
CA GLN A 167 -11.61 -27.89 -1.11
C GLN A 167 -12.23 -26.87 -2.05
N ASP A 168 -11.41 -25.93 -2.51
CA ASP A 168 -11.81 -24.89 -3.47
C ASP A 168 -11.42 -25.31 -4.90
N ALA A 169 -12.27 -24.97 -5.87
CA ALA A 169 -12.01 -25.25 -7.28
C ALA A 169 -10.86 -24.41 -7.85
N GLU A 170 -10.51 -23.29 -7.20
CA GLU A 170 -9.44 -22.38 -7.62
C GLU A 170 -8.08 -22.62 -6.92
N ALA A 171 -7.96 -23.73 -6.20
CA ALA A 171 -6.74 -24.14 -5.50
C ALA A 171 -5.54 -24.30 -6.44
N LEU A 172 -4.32 -24.15 -5.92
CA LEU A 172 -3.08 -24.37 -6.66
C LEU A 172 -2.96 -25.81 -7.18
N GLY A 173 -3.55 -26.78 -6.48
CA GLY A 173 -3.57 -28.20 -6.82
C GLY A 173 -2.26 -28.93 -6.51
N GLY A 174 -2.32 -30.26 -6.60
CA GLY A 174 -1.14 -31.13 -6.55
C GLY A 174 -0.32 -31.05 -5.25
N ALA A 175 1.01 -31.12 -5.40
CA ALA A 175 1.95 -31.09 -4.26
C ALA A 175 1.92 -29.75 -3.50
N ALA A 176 1.62 -28.64 -4.19
CA ALA A 176 1.55 -27.33 -3.56
C ALA A 176 0.39 -27.23 -2.57
N SER A 177 -0.81 -27.67 -2.96
CA SER A 177 -1.96 -27.73 -2.04
C SER A 177 -1.71 -28.65 -0.84
N ALA A 178 -1.05 -29.80 -1.05
CA ALA A 178 -0.68 -30.69 0.06
C ALA A 178 0.31 -30.03 1.03
N GLY A 179 1.28 -29.26 0.51
CA GLY A 179 2.19 -28.44 1.32
C GLY A 179 1.47 -27.37 2.12
N LEU A 180 0.56 -26.62 1.47
CA LEU A 180 -0.27 -25.59 2.12
C LEU A 180 -1.20 -26.17 3.18
N GLU A 181 -1.77 -27.36 2.96
CA GLU A 181 -2.58 -28.04 3.97
C GLU A 181 -1.76 -28.35 5.23
N LYS A 182 -0.55 -28.89 5.06
CA LYS A 182 0.37 -29.17 6.17
C LYS A 182 0.72 -27.91 6.94
N ILE A 183 1.05 -26.82 6.23
CA ILE A 183 1.33 -25.51 6.83
C ILE A 183 0.10 -24.99 7.56
N GLY A 184 -1.08 -25.08 6.94
CA GLY A 184 -2.33 -24.59 7.51
C GLY A 184 -2.70 -25.29 8.83
N ARG A 185 -2.50 -26.61 8.88
CA ARG A 185 -2.70 -27.41 10.10
C ARG A 185 -1.68 -27.11 11.20
N ALA A 186 -0.43 -26.80 10.84
CA ALA A 186 0.64 -26.51 11.79
C ALA A 186 0.56 -25.08 12.37
N ALA A 187 0.34 -24.08 11.52
CA ALA A 187 0.27 -22.67 11.91
C ALA A 187 -0.96 -22.35 12.77
N GLY A 188 -2.07 -23.05 12.48
CA GLY A 188 -3.37 -22.74 13.05
C GLY A 188 -4.02 -21.50 12.44
N ARG A 189 -5.36 -21.46 12.51
CA ARG A 189 -6.19 -20.45 11.83
C ARG A 189 -5.86 -19.01 12.20
N ASN A 190 -5.58 -18.74 13.48
CA ASN A 190 -5.36 -17.37 13.95
C ASN A 190 -4.05 -16.77 13.42
N ALA A 191 -2.98 -17.58 13.31
CA ALA A 191 -1.70 -17.13 12.76
C ALA A 191 -1.83 -16.79 11.27
N LEU A 192 -2.50 -17.65 10.50
CA LEU A 192 -2.76 -17.43 9.07
C LEU A 192 -3.59 -16.17 8.83
N LEU A 193 -4.66 -15.96 9.60
CA LEU A 193 -5.50 -14.77 9.49
C LEU A 193 -4.77 -13.49 9.92
N GLY A 194 -3.88 -13.60 10.92
CA GLY A 194 -3.00 -12.52 11.33
C GLY A 194 -2.06 -12.09 10.20
N LEU A 195 -1.35 -13.05 9.62
CA LEU A 195 -0.46 -12.83 8.48
C LEU A 195 -1.21 -12.25 7.27
N TRP A 196 -2.41 -12.79 6.96
CA TRP A 196 -3.26 -12.30 5.89
C TRP A 196 -3.62 -10.83 6.08
N ARG A 197 -4.01 -10.44 7.30
CA ARG A 197 -4.33 -9.05 7.65
C ARG A 197 -3.10 -8.14 7.50
N SER A 198 -1.95 -8.56 8.01
CA SER A 198 -0.70 -7.78 7.90
C SER A 198 -0.30 -7.54 6.45
N LEU A 199 -0.47 -8.52 5.57
CA LEU A 199 -0.23 -8.34 4.12
C LEU A 199 -1.26 -7.43 3.45
N MET A 200 -2.53 -7.48 3.86
CA MET A 200 -3.55 -6.57 3.34
C MET A 200 -3.30 -5.11 3.72
N GLU A 201 -2.75 -4.86 4.90
CA GLU A 201 -2.41 -3.50 5.37
C GLU A 201 -1.30 -2.86 4.54
N MET A 202 -0.48 -3.65 3.83
CA MET A 202 0.54 -3.13 2.92
C MET A 202 -0.03 -2.53 1.63
N GLU A 203 -1.14 -3.07 1.11
CA GLU A 203 -1.69 -2.67 -0.20
C GLU A 203 -1.93 -1.15 -0.36
N PRO A 204 -2.49 -0.42 0.63
CA PRO A 204 -2.60 1.03 0.56
C PRO A 204 -1.25 1.75 0.57
N GLU A 205 -0.25 1.25 1.31
CA GLU A 205 1.09 1.87 1.35
C GLU A 205 1.84 1.68 0.03
N LEU A 206 1.66 0.54 -0.63
CA LEU A 206 2.18 0.30 -1.99
C LEU A 206 1.57 1.27 -3.02
N ARG A 207 0.31 1.67 -2.85
CA ARG A 207 -0.32 2.70 -3.70
C ARG A 207 0.25 4.10 -3.46
N LYS A 208 0.77 4.37 -2.26
CA LYS A 208 1.39 5.64 -1.88
C LYS A 208 2.85 5.77 -2.32
N GLY A 209 3.41 4.75 -2.96
CA GLY A 209 4.79 4.77 -3.48
C GLY A 209 5.85 4.38 -2.45
N ALA A 210 5.47 3.67 -1.39
CA ALA A 210 6.45 3.05 -0.50
C ALA A 210 7.30 2.01 -1.25
N ASP A 211 8.53 1.77 -0.77
CA ASP A 211 9.38 0.70 -1.29
C ASP A 211 8.71 -0.65 -1.00
N ALA A 212 8.29 -1.33 -2.07
CA ALA A 212 7.55 -2.57 -1.98
C ALA A 212 8.37 -3.71 -1.36
N ARG A 213 9.68 -3.76 -1.63
CA ARG A 213 10.56 -4.82 -1.14
C ARG A 213 10.75 -4.70 0.35
N LEU A 214 11.16 -3.51 0.80
CA LEU A 214 11.34 -3.22 2.21
C LEU A 214 10.05 -3.45 3.00
N LEU A 215 8.91 -3.00 2.47
CA LEU A 215 7.63 -3.16 3.13
C LEU A 215 7.27 -4.65 3.29
N LEU A 216 7.46 -5.46 2.24
CA LEU A 216 7.20 -6.90 2.32
C LEU A 216 8.12 -7.59 3.33
N GLU A 217 9.42 -7.29 3.30
CA GLU A 217 10.40 -7.87 4.22
C GLU A 217 10.04 -7.55 5.67
N VAL A 218 9.81 -6.26 5.98
CA VAL A 218 9.44 -5.81 7.33
C VAL A 218 8.12 -6.42 7.77
N THR A 219 7.11 -6.49 6.90
CA THR A 219 5.83 -7.09 7.25
C THR A 219 5.97 -8.57 7.54
N LEU A 220 6.68 -9.34 6.71
CA LEU A 220 6.88 -10.76 6.94
C LEU A 220 7.66 -11.01 8.24
N LEU A 221 8.74 -10.27 8.49
CA LEU A 221 9.51 -10.36 9.74
C LEU A 221 8.68 -9.97 10.96
N SER A 222 7.87 -8.92 10.88
CA SER A 222 6.99 -8.49 11.98
C SER A 222 5.86 -9.48 12.26
N SER A 223 5.47 -10.25 11.25
CA SER A 223 4.46 -11.31 11.35
C SER A 223 5.03 -12.59 11.99
N MET A 224 6.35 -12.77 11.97
CA MET A 224 7.04 -13.87 12.63
C MET A 224 7.08 -13.60 14.13
N ILE A 225 6.10 -14.13 14.86
CA ILE A 225 6.16 -14.12 16.32
C ILE A 225 7.15 -15.22 16.73
N GLN A 226 8.43 -14.86 16.86
CA GLN A 226 9.32 -15.58 17.76
C GLN A 226 9.24 -14.94 19.15
N PRO A 227 9.22 -15.73 20.24
CA PRO A 227 9.50 -15.17 21.56
C PRO A 227 10.88 -14.52 21.48
N ILE A 228 10.96 -13.23 21.81
CA ILE A 228 12.25 -12.59 22.09
C ILE A 228 12.94 -13.50 23.10
N PRO A 229 14.10 -14.11 22.81
CA PRO A 229 14.89 -14.71 23.85
C PRO A 229 15.37 -13.53 24.69
N VAL A 230 14.60 -13.20 25.72
CA VAL A 230 15.10 -12.40 26.82
C VAL A 230 16.12 -13.33 27.47
N THR A 231 17.36 -13.26 26.98
CA THR A 231 18.51 -13.62 27.78
C THR A 231 18.49 -12.64 28.93
N VAL A 232 17.71 -12.96 29.97
CA VAL A 232 17.89 -12.35 31.27
C VAL A 232 19.32 -12.72 31.64
N PRO A 233 20.27 -11.77 31.68
CA PRO A 233 21.58 -12.11 32.21
C PRO A 233 21.33 -12.65 33.62
N PRO A 234 21.87 -13.84 33.97
CA PRO A 234 21.65 -14.40 35.29
C PRO A 234 22.11 -13.36 36.30
N LYS A 235 21.17 -12.90 37.13
CA LYS A 235 21.43 -12.05 38.30
C LYS A 235 22.58 -12.72 39.07
N PRO A 236 23.75 -12.07 39.21
CA PRO A 236 24.84 -12.70 39.94
C PRO A 236 24.37 -12.91 41.38
N ALA A 237 24.54 -14.15 41.83
CA ALA A 237 24.32 -14.56 43.21
C ALA A 237 25.09 -13.61 44.13
N SER A 238 24.41 -13.10 45.15
CA SER A 238 24.99 -12.28 46.19
C SER A 238 26.02 -13.09 46.97
N GLU A 239 27.30 -12.81 46.71
CA GLU A 239 28.40 -13.25 47.55
C GLU A 239 28.78 -12.09 48.47
N GLN A 240 28.76 -12.39 49.77
CA GLN A 240 29.12 -11.49 50.85
C GLN A 240 30.61 -11.16 50.78
N ALA A 241 30.97 -9.88 50.82
CA ALA A 241 32.31 -9.46 51.24
C ALA A 241 32.22 -8.09 51.94
N ALA A 242 32.53 -8.14 53.24
CA ALA A 242 32.84 -7.00 54.08
C ALA A 242 34.05 -6.22 53.54
N GLY A 243 34.08 -4.91 53.77
CA GLY A 243 35.26 -4.10 53.53
C GLY A 243 34.94 -2.64 53.30
N GLU A 244 34.67 -1.90 54.39
CA GLU A 244 34.84 -0.45 54.43
C GLU A 244 36.19 -0.05 53.86
N ARG A 245 36.19 0.86 52.89
CA ARG A 245 37.27 1.82 52.69
C ARG A 245 36.73 3.10 52.08
N LEU A 246 36.95 4.18 52.83
CA LEU A 246 36.75 5.56 52.44
C LEU A 246 37.52 5.89 51.18
N ILE A 247 36.88 6.59 50.24
CA ILE A 247 37.53 7.60 49.40
C ILE A 247 36.55 8.78 49.30
N GLU A 248 36.97 9.91 49.87
CA GLU A 248 36.38 11.25 49.70
C GLU A 248 36.55 11.77 48.25
N PRO A 249 35.78 12.79 47.85
CA PRO A 249 35.50 13.08 46.45
C PRO A 249 36.60 13.92 45.79
N ALA A 250 36.86 13.63 44.51
CA ALA A 250 37.59 14.52 43.62
C ALA A 250 36.72 14.89 42.41
N MET A 251 36.35 16.16 42.37
CA MET A 251 36.04 16.99 41.20
C MET A 251 37.00 16.68 40.02
N ASP A 252 36.68 16.74 38.72
CA ASP A 252 35.65 17.44 37.95
C ASP A 252 35.33 16.65 36.67
N ALA A 253 34.05 16.56 36.32
CA ALA A 253 33.62 16.48 34.92
C ALA A 253 32.24 17.15 34.81
N GLU A 254 32.21 18.16 33.95
CA GLU A 254 31.15 19.12 33.61
C GLU A 254 29.68 18.70 33.90
N PRO A 255 28.85 19.61 34.44
CA PRO A 255 27.45 19.33 34.70
C PRO A 255 26.65 19.36 33.37
N ALA A 256 26.33 18.18 32.86
CA ALA A 256 25.23 18.03 31.92
C ALA A 256 23.91 18.39 32.62
N VAL A 257 23.18 19.33 32.04
CA VAL A 257 21.92 19.92 32.53
C VAL A 257 20.83 18.84 32.60
N SER A 258 20.74 18.12 33.71
CA SER A 258 19.72 17.09 33.99
C SER A 258 18.41 17.67 34.58
N GLY A 259 18.20 18.99 34.49
CA GLY A 259 17.04 19.68 35.09
C GLY A 259 15.91 20.08 34.14
N SER A 260 16.01 19.74 32.84
CA SER A 260 15.13 20.27 31.78
C SER A 260 13.97 19.33 31.42
N ASP A 261 14.16 18.01 31.52
CA ASP A 261 13.20 17.02 31.01
C ASP A 261 11.92 16.92 31.87
N ALA A 262 12.03 17.01 33.20
CA ALA A 262 10.85 16.88 34.07
C ALA A 262 9.85 18.04 33.91
N ARG A 263 10.35 19.27 33.75
CA ARG A 263 9.48 20.46 33.53
C ARG A 263 8.94 20.53 32.10
N TRP A 264 9.69 20.01 31.13
CA TRP A 264 9.26 19.90 29.74
C TRP A 264 8.06 18.95 29.57
N GLU A 265 8.08 17.80 30.25
CA GLU A 265 6.96 16.86 30.22
C GLU A 265 5.72 17.40 30.93
N VAL A 266 5.88 18.16 32.03
CA VAL A 266 4.76 18.86 32.69
C VAL A 266 4.14 19.92 31.77
N LEU A 267 4.94 20.64 30.99
CA LEU A 267 4.46 21.64 30.03
C LEU A 267 3.62 20.99 28.92
N LYS A 268 4.08 19.86 28.35
CA LYS A 268 3.34 19.12 27.31
C LYS A 268 1.98 18.61 27.80
N GLN A 269 1.89 18.15 29.05
CA GLN A 269 0.64 17.63 29.62
C GLN A 269 -0.41 18.70 29.88
N LYS A 270 0.01 19.95 30.13
CA LYS A 270 -0.91 21.07 30.39
C LYS A 270 -1.46 21.74 29.13
N LEU A 271 -0.85 21.49 27.97
CA LEU A 271 -1.26 22.13 26.72
C LEU A 271 -2.44 21.40 26.06
N PRO A 272 -3.37 22.13 25.40
CA PRO A 272 -4.47 21.52 24.65
C PRO A 272 -3.93 20.62 23.53
N LYS A 273 -4.59 19.47 23.29
CA LYS A 273 -4.16 18.46 22.30
C LYS A 273 -3.69 19.02 20.94
N PRO A 274 -4.33 20.03 20.32
CA PRO A 274 -3.87 20.59 19.04
C PRO A 274 -2.48 21.25 19.13
N VAL A 275 -2.17 21.88 20.26
CA VAL A 275 -0.92 22.61 20.50
C VAL A 275 0.17 21.67 21.04
N ALA A 276 -0.20 20.73 21.91
CA ALA A 276 0.70 19.69 22.41
C ALA A 276 1.26 18.82 21.27
N SER A 277 0.43 18.50 20.25
CA SER A 277 0.88 17.77 19.07
C SER A 277 2.01 18.47 18.31
N LEU A 278 2.00 19.82 18.26
CA LEU A 278 3.06 20.60 17.59
C LEU A 278 4.39 20.58 18.38
N LEU A 279 4.35 20.25 19.67
CA LEU A 279 5.53 20.11 20.53
C LEU A 279 6.09 18.69 20.62
N THR A 280 5.42 17.70 19.99
CA THR A 280 5.87 16.30 19.96
C THR A 280 7.26 16.15 19.36
N ASP A 281 7.53 16.93 18.30
CA ASP A 281 8.79 16.97 17.57
C ASP A 281 9.69 18.17 17.96
N ALA A 282 9.38 18.83 19.08
CA ALA A 282 10.13 19.98 19.58
C ALA A 282 11.01 19.59 20.77
N ARG A 283 12.17 20.24 20.90
CA ARG A 283 13.11 20.04 22.00
C ARG A 283 13.43 21.35 22.70
N LEU A 284 13.57 21.27 24.01
CA LEU A 284 13.97 22.40 24.84
C LEU A 284 15.50 22.45 24.90
N THR A 285 16.11 23.42 24.22
CA THR A 285 17.57 23.48 24.02
C THR A 285 18.27 24.44 24.98
N ALA A 286 17.58 25.42 25.56
CA ALA A 286 18.15 26.29 26.58
C ALA A 286 17.09 26.82 27.56
N VAL A 287 17.44 26.83 28.85
CA VAL A 287 16.71 27.48 29.94
C VAL A 287 17.73 28.22 30.80
N ARG A 288 18.06 29.47 30.44
CA ARG A 288 18.98 30.34 31.21
C ARG A 288 18.45 31.77 31.21
N ASP A 289 18.55 32.45 32.35
CA ASP A 289 18.19 33.87 32.54
C ASP A 289 16.79 34.28 32.03
N GLY A 290 15.78 33.44 32.30
CA GLY A 290 14.41 33.69 31.89
C GLY A 290 14.15 33.51 30.39
N LEU A 291 15.14 33.12 29.58
CA LEU A 291 14.94 32.79 28.16
C LEU A 291 14.78 31.27 27.97
N ILE A 292 13.69 30.88 27.33
CA ILE A 292 13.33 29.50 27.00
C ILE A 292 13.39 29.34 25.49
N ARG A 293 14.34 28.53 25.02
CA ARG A 293 14.52 28.27 23.59
C ARG A 293 13.95 26.92 23.23
N ILE A 294 12.93 26.92 22.37
CA ILE A 294 12.28 25.72 21.86
C ILE A 294 12.67 25.55 20.39
N GLU A 295 13.32 24.45 20.10
CA GLU A 295 13.74 24.08 18.76
C GLU A 295 12.76 23.11 18.13
N PHE A 296 12.30 23.42 16.91
CA PHE A 296 11.40 22.57 16.13
C PHE A 296 12.17 21.88 15.00
N ARG A 297 11.94 20.57 14.88
CA ARG A 297 12.46 19.75 13.78
C ARG A 297 11.93 20.16 12.40
N TYR A 298 10.73 20.75 12.35
CA TYR A 298 10.08 21.17 11.10
C TYR A 298 9.74 22.66 11.14
N PRO A 299 10.18 23.48 10.16
CA PRO A 299 9.89 24.92 10.11
C PRO A 299 8.39 25.24 10.14
N ALA A 300 7.56 24.41 9.48
CA ALA A 300 6.11 24.57 9.47
C ALA A 300 5.48 24.46 10.87
N HIS A 301 6.06 23.68 11.78
CA HIS A 301 5.57 23.60 13.17
C HIS A 301 5.96 24.84 13.97
N ALA A 302 7.12 25.42 13.72
CA ALA A 302 7.54 26.69 14.32
C ALA A 302 6.63 27.85 13.86
N ASP A 303 6.29 27.90 12.57
CA ASP A 303 5.40 28.93 12.00
C ASP A 303 3.97 28.83 12.56
N LEU A 304 3.42 27.62 12.67
CA LEU A 304 2.10 27.37 13.26
C LEU A 304 2.06 27.65 14.77
N MET A 305 3.17 27.43 15.48
CA MET A 305 3.31 27.81 16.89
C MET A 305 3.48 29.32 17.09
N GLY A 306 4.05 30.01 16.10
CA GLY A 306 4.16 31.47 16.06
C GLY A 306 2.82 32.19 15.87
N GLY A 307 1.76 31.50 15.46
CA GLY A 307 0.43 32.06 15.29
C GLY A 307 -0.17 32.60 16.60
N ALA A 308 -0.82 33.77 16.54
CA ALA A 308 -1.23 34.56 17.72
C ALA A 308 -1.92 33.75 18.83
N ARG A 309 -2.88 32.87 18.47
CA ARG A 309 -3.63 32.03 19.42
C ARG A 309 -2.79 30.93 20.08
N ASN A 310 -1.89 30.30 19.31
CA ASN A 310 -1.03 29.21 19.79
C ASN A 310 0.10 29.76 20.65
N ARG A 311 0.67 30.91 20.24
CA ARG A 311 1.71 31.63 20.98
C ARG A 311 1.22 32.10 22.35
N GLU A 312 0.00 32.63 22.44
CA GLU A 312 -0.61 33.06 23.72
C GLU A 312 -0.82 31.86 24.66
N THR A 313 -1.31 30.74 24.13
CA THR A 313 -1.51 29.50 24.89
C THR A 313 -0.18 28.93 25.40
N LEU A 314 0.87 28.98 24.56
CA LEU A 314 2.22 28.55 24.93
C LEU A 314 2.83 29.45 26.01
N LEU A 315 2.71 30.78 25.86
CA LEU A 315 3.25 31.74 26.84
C LEU A 315 2.58 31.59 28.20
N SER A 316 1.26 31.41 28.25
CA SER A 316 0.52 31.16 29.48
C SER A 316 1.02 29.89 30.21
N ALA A 317 1.15 28.78 29.47
CA ALA A 317 1.65 27.52 30.03
C ALA A 317 3.12 27.63 30.47
N VAL A 318 3.94 28.40 29.75
CA VAL A 318 5.34 28.66 30.09
C VAL A 318 5.47 29.52 31.35
N HIS A 319 4.68 30.58 31.49
CA HIS A 319 4.70 31.44 32.67
C HIS A 319 4.28 30.69 33.93
N GLU A 320 3.37 29.72 33.80
CA GLU A 320 2.93 28.88 34.90
C GLU A 320 3.99 27.85 35.35
N VAL A 321 4.79 27.33 34.41
CA VAL A 321 5.78 26.25 34.70
C VAL A 321 7.19 26.81 34.99
N PHE A 322 7.57 27.93 34.37
CA PHE A 322 8.92 28.49 34.43
C PHE A 322 8.99 29.90 35.07
N GLY A 323 7.84 30.50 35.43
CA GLY A 323 7.75 31.79 36.12
C GLY A 323 7.35 32.97 35.21
N PRO A 324 6.85 34.08 35.79
CA PRO A 324 6.21 35.18 35.06
C PRO A 324 7.16 36.01 34.18
N ASP A 325 8.47 35.96 34.44
CA ASP A 325 9.48 36.71 33.68
C ASP A 325 10.05 35.93 32.48
N ALA A 326 9.49 34.74 32.18
CA ALA A 326 10.00 33.89 31.11
C ALA A 326 9.66 34.42 29.70
N ARG A 327 10.67 34.49 28.83
CA ARG A 327 10.59 34.84 27.41
C ARG A 327 10.83 33.60 26.56
N VAL A 328 10.03 33.42 25.51
CA VAL A 328 10.09 32.23 24.63
C VAL A 328 10.64 32.59 23.26
N GLU A 329 11.66 31.87 22.83
CA GLU A 329 12.24 31.96 21.48
C GLU A 329 12.01 30.64 20.74
N LEU A 330 11.32 30.71 19.58
CA LEU A 330 11.02 29.57 18.73
C LEU A 330 12.04 29.55 17.59
N VAL A 331 12.81 28.47 17.48
CA VAL A 331 13.83 28.32 16.44
C VAL A 331 13.55 27.05 15.63
N ALA A 332 13.68 27.11 14.31
CA ALA A 332 13.59 25.95 13.44
C ALA A 332 15.00 25.48 13.06
N GLU A 333 15.21 24.16 13.02
CA GLU A 333 16.49 23.57 12.63
C GLU A 333 16.83 23.95 11.16
N ALA A 334 17.96 24.65 10.95
CA ALA A 334 18.39 25.09 9.63
C ALA A 334 18.97 23.90 8.84
N LYS A 335 18.22 23.44 7.82
CA LYS A 335 18.60 22.28 7.00
C LYS A 335 19.74 22.64 6.03
N THR A 336 20.92 22.03 6.21
CA THR A 336 21.87 21.82 5.10
C THR A 336 21.22 20.91 4.08
N ALA A 337 21.01 21.40 2.86
CA ALA A 337 20.23 20.75 1.82
C ALA A 337 20.95 19.53 1.21
N PRO A 338 20.30 18.37 1.05
CA PRO A 338 20.69 17.37 0.06
C PRO A 338 20.19 17.81 -1.32
N ALA A 339 21.05 17.69 -2.34
CA ALA A 339 20.74 17.98 -3.73
C ALA A 339 19.61 17.07 -4.24
N GLY A 340 18.53 17.66 -4.73
CA GLY A 340 17.42 16.95 -5.38
C GLY A 340 16.06 17.26 -4.76
N ALA A 341 15.58 18.50 -4.89
CA ALA A 341 14.16 18.80 -4.74
C ALA A 341 13.53 18.88 -6.15
N PRO A 342 12.34 18.28 -6.39
CA PRO A 342 11.64 18.40 -7.65
C PRO A 342 11.16 19.85 -7.83
N ALA A 343 11.38 20.38 -9.03
CA ALA A 343 10.96 21.71 -9.43
C ALA A 343 9.44 21.91 -9.26
N ALA A 344 9.04 23.15 -8.98
CA ALA A 344 7.64 23.58 -8.88
C ALA A 344 6.76 23.02 -10.01
N PRO A 345 5.48 22.67 -9.74
CA PRO A 345 4.60 22.12 -10.77
C PRO A 345 4.43 23.14 -11.90
N ARG A 346 4.91 22.77 -13.10
CA ARG A 346 4.59 23.51 -14.33
C ARG A 346 3.06 23.53 -14.51
N PRO A 347 2.46 24.62 -15.01
CA PRO A 347 1.06 24.61 -15.38
C PRO A 347 0.82 23.48 -16.39
N ALA A 348 -0.22 22.67 -16.17
CA ALA A 348 -0.55 21.55 -17.03
C ALA A 348 -0.68 22.01 -18.49
N PRO A 349 -0.15 21.25 -19.47
CA PRO A 349 -0.33 21.58 -20.88
C PRO A 349 -1.83 21.64 -21.19
N SER A 350 -2.24 22.69 -21.89
CA SER A 350 -3.62 22.81 -22.36
C SER A 350 -3.95 21.58 -23.20
N ILE A 351 -5.06 20.90 -22.92
CA ILE A 351 -5.56 19.76 -23.71
C ILE A 351 -5.69 20.12 -25.22
N ALA A 352 -5.80 21.41 -25.53
CA ALA A 352 -5.81 21.93 -26.89
C ALA A 352 -4.48 21.73 -27.66
N ASP A 353 -3.37 21.44 -26.98
CA ASP A 353 -2.06 21.25 -27.60
C ASP A 353 -1.70 19.78 -27.89
N ASP A 354 -2.58 18.85 -27.53
CA ASP A 354 -2.41 17.43 -27.86
C ASP A 354 -2.56 17.21 -29.38
N PRO A 355 -1.59 16.54 -30.04
CA PRO A 355 -1.62 16.30 -31.48
C PRO A 355 -2.88 15.53 -31.93
N LEU A 356 -3.44 14.66 -31.09
CA LEU A 356 -4.66 13.90 -31.39
C LEU A 356 -5.90 14.82 -31.39
N VAL A 357 -5.92 15.82 -30.51
CA VAL A 357 -7.01 16.81 -30.42
C VAL A 357 -6.94 17.76 -31.60
N LYS A 358 -5.75 18.16 -32.05
CA LYS A 358 -5.57 18.98 -33.27
C LYS A 358 -5.99 18.23 -34.53
N GLU A 359 -5.68 16.95 -34.64
CA GLU A 359 -6.13 16.14 -35.78
C GLU A 359 -7.66 15.98 -35.80
N ALA A 360 -8.28 15.73 -34.65
CA ALA A 360 -9.73 15.66 -34.54
C ALA A 360 -10.41 17.01 -34.86
N MET A 361 -9.86 18.14 -34.41
CA MET A 361 -10.40 19.47 -34.72
C MET A 361 -10.38 19.78 -36.23
N ASN A 362 -9.28 19.44 -36.92
CA ASN A 362 -9.15 19.65 -38.37
C ASN A 362 -10.05 18.72 -39.19
N ARG A 363 -10.29 17.50 -38.72
CA ARG A 363 -11.04 16.49 -39.48
C ARG A 363 -12.56 16.66 -39.39
N PHE A 364 -13.05 17.31 -38.32
CA PHE A 364 -14.47 17.48 -38.03
C PHE A 364 -14.93 18.95 -37.98
N ASP A 365 -14.08 19.91 -38.36
CA ASP A 365 -14.33 21.35 -38.32
C ASP A 365 -14.85 21.83 -36.95
N ALA A 366 -14.27 21.29 -35.88
CA ALA A 366 -14.77 21.43 -34.52
C ALA A 366 -14.05 22.54 -33.73
N THR A 367 -14.78 23.28 -32.89
CA THR A 367 -14.23 24.37 -32.06
C THR A 367 -14.11 23.96 -30.59
N ASN A 368 -12.98 24.26 -29.95
CA ASN A 368 -12.77 23.98 -28.52
C ASN A 368 -13.47 25.04 -27.66
N VAL A 369 -14.43 24.63 -26.82
CA VAL A 369 -15.17 25.51 -25.90
C VAL A 369 -14.93 25.06 -24.47
N ARG A 370 -14.24 25.89 -23.67
CA ARG A 370 -14.03 25.62 -22.24
C ARG A 370 -15.29 25.98 -21.45
N VAL A 371 -16.07 24.98 -21.04
CA VAL A 371 -17.26 25.17 -20.23
C VAL A 371 -16.88 25.20 -18.74
N THR A 372 -16.82 26.39 -18.15
CA THR A 372 -16.75 26.55 -16.69
C THR A 372 -18.12 26.28 -16.07
N PRO A 373 -18.24 25.40 -15.07
CA PRO A 373 -19.51 25.18 -14.39
C PRO A 373 -19.94 26.46 -13.68
N ARG A 374 -21.16 26.95 -13.98
CA ARG A 374 -21.78 28.06 -13.23
C ARG A 374 -21.92 27.63 -11.77
N GLY A 375 -21.27 28.37 -10.87
CA GLY A 375 -21.40 28.19 -9.43
C GLY A 375 -22.86 28.32 -8.99
N ARG A 376 -23.27 27.45 -8.08
CA ARG A 376 -24.51 27.60 -7.31
C ARG A 376 -24.42 28.92 -6.53
N ALA A 377 -25.31 29.85 -6.84
CA ALA A 377 -25.74 30.87 -5.89
C ALA A 377 -26.72 30.25 -4.89
#